data_AF-A0A382EVQ7-F1
#
_entry.id   AF-A0A382EVQ7-F1
#
_cell.length_a   1.000
_cell.length_b   1.000
_cell.length_c   1.000
_cell.angle_alpha   90.00
_cell.angle_beta   90.00
_cell.angle_gamma   90.00
#
_symmetry.space_group_name_H-M   'P 1'
#
loop_
_entity.id
_entity.type
_entity.pdbx_description
1 polymer ?
#
loop_
_entity_poly.entity_id
_entity_poly.type
_entity_poly.pdbx_seq_one_letter_code
_entity_poly.pdbx_strand_id
1 'polypeptide(L)'
;GLGFACSAQYNPETGIGVFEPTHGSAPKYADYPVSIVNPIAMVESACMMLDFIDEQEIAKNIRKAVAEVVLDGKVKTYDMAKMTGKADVVEKGAASTIKMANAIIAKL
;
A
#
# COMPACT_ATOMS: atom_id res chain seq x y z
N GLY A 1 -8.19 -1.66 -7.56
CA GLY A 1 -9.07 -2.06 -6.45
C GLY A 1 -8.79 -1.19 -5.24
N LEU A 2 -9.57 -1.30 -4.16
CA LEU A 2 -9.41 -0.44 -2.96
C LEU A 2 -8.00 -0.48 -2.33
N GLY A 3 -7.23 -1.56 -2.52
CA GLY A 3 -5.84 -1.66 -2.06
C GLY A 3 -4.84 -0.67 -2.69
N PHE A 4 -5.29 0.18 -3.62
CA PHE A 4 -4.50 1.23 -4.28
C PHE A 4 -5.04 2.64 -4.01
N ALA A 5 -6.20 2.77 -3.35
CA ALA A 5 -6.85 4.05 -3.16
C ALA A 5 -6.36 4.71 -1.86
N CYS A 6 -5.56 5.76 -2.01
CA CYS A 6 -5.19 6.68 -0.93
C CYS A 6 -6.20 7.84 -0.83
N SER A 7 -6.25 8.48 0.34
CA SER A 7 -7.11 9.63 0.60
C SER A 7 -6.45 10.60 1.58
N ALA A 8 -6.93 11.83 1.56
CA ALA A 8 -6.57 12.87 2.51
C ALA A 8 -7.76 13.74 2.87
N GLN A 9 -7.75 14.27 4.09
CA GLN A 9 -8.62 15.33 4.55
C GLN A 9 -7.75 16.49 5.00
N TYR A 10 -8.02 17.69 4.48
CA TYR A 10 -7.20 18.87 4.70
C TYR A 10 -8.06 20.08 5.08
N ASN A 11 -7.63 20.81 6.09
CA ASN A 11 -8.20 22.10 6.47
C ASN A 11 -7.25 23.24 6.04
N PRO A 12 -7.63 24.07 5.05
CA PRO A 12 -6.80 25.17 4.56
C PRO A 12 -6.65 26.34 5.53
N GLU A 13 -7.55 26.49 6.50
CA GLU A 13 -7.49 27.56 7.50
C GLU A 13 -6.50 27.24 8.62
N THR A 14 -6.43 25.96 9.02
CA THR A 14 -5.54 25.53 10.12
C THR A 14 -4.23 24.93 9.65
N GLY A 15 -4.13 24.55 8.37
CA GLY A 15 -2.97 23.84 7.84
C GLY A 15 -2.85 22.40 8.35
N ILE A 16 -3.93 21.80 8.86
CA ILE A 16 -3.92 20.42 9.37
C ILE A 16 -4.39 19.46 8.28
N GLY A 17 -3.61 18.41 8.04
CA GLY A 17 -3.94 17.31 7.13
C GLY A 17 -3.96 15.95 7.83
N VAL A 18 -4.91 15.10 7.44
CA VAL A 18 -4.97 13.67 7.80
C VAL A 18 -4.88 12.87 6.51
N PHE A 19 -4.02 11.84 6.49
CA PHE A 19 -3.74 11.03 5.31
C PHE A 19 -3.95 9.56 5.66
N GLU A 20 -4.84 8.89 4.94
CA GLU A 20 -5.28 7.54 5.28
C GLU A 20 -5.65 6.76 4.02
N PRO A 21 -5.55 5.42 4.01
CA PRO A 21 -6.05 4.63 2.90
C PRO A 21 -7.58 4.64 2.91
N THR A 22 -8.20 4.57 1.73
CA THR A 22 -9.67 4.58 1.62
C THR A 22 -10.32 3.31 2.18
N HIS A 23 -9.58 2.21 2.26
CA HIS A 23 -10.09 0.95 2.77
C HIS A 23 -10.14 0.91 4.31
N GLY A 24 -11.09 0.15 4.87
CA GLY A 24 -11.13 -0.11 6.31
C GLY A 24 -10.10 -1.13 6.81
N SER A 25 -10.23 -1.53 8.07
CA SER A 25 -9.29 -2.40 8.80
C SER A 25 -9.23 -3.87 8.36
N ALA A 26 -10.18 -4.32 7.51
CA ALA A 26 -10.28 -5.70 7.04
C ALA A 26 -10.15 -6.78 8.16
N PRO A 27 -11.00 -6.74 9.20
CA PRO A 27 -10.84 -7.53 10.43
C PRO A 27 -10.79 -9.05 10.20
N LYS A 28 -11.45 -9.55 9.14
CA LYS A 28 -11.40 -10.95 8.70
C LYS A 28 -9.99 -11.51 8.42
N TYR A 29 -8.99 -10.65 8.26
CA TYR A 29 -7.60 -11.03 7.99
C TYR A 29 -6.65 -10.76 9.17
N ALA A 30 -7.15 -10.13 10.24
CA ALA A 30 -6.31 -9.67 11.35
C ALA A 30 -5.59 -10.82 12.07
N ASP A 31 -6.27 -11.95 12.22
CA ASP A 31 -5.74 -13.12 12.95
C ASP A 31 -5.00 -14.12 12.05
N TYR A 32 -4.73 -13.76 10.79
CA TYR A 32 -3.95 -14.65 9.92
C TYR A 32 -2.48 -14.67 10.35
N PRO A 33 -1.82 -15.84 10.38
CA PRO A 33 -0.43 -15.95 10.80
C PRO A 33 0.53 -15.17 9.88
N VAL A 34 0.12 -14.95 8.63
CA VAL A 34 0.83 -14.12 7.66
C VAL A 34 -0.12 -13.04 7.17
N SER A 35 0.28 -11.78 7.26
CA SER A 35 -0.48 -10.67 6.69
C SER A 35 -0.49 -10.76 5.17
N ILE A 36 -1.69 -10.74 4.59
CA ILE A 36 -1.90 -10.89 3.14
C ILE A 36 -2.39 -9.61 2.46
N VAL A 37 -2.70 -8.57 3.23
CA VAL A 37 -3.33 -7.33 2.74
C VAL A 37 -2.34 -6.51 1.91
N ASN A 38 -2.84 -5.88 0.87
CA ASN A 38 -2.08 -4.96 0.03
C ASN A 38 -1.73 -3.66 0.78
N PRO A 39 -0.45 -3.34 1.01
CA PRO A 39 -0.05 -2.13 1.73
C PRO A 39 -0.02 -0.87 0.85
N ILE A 40 -0.21 -0.98 -0.47
CA ILE A 40 0.06 0.11 -1.43
C ILE A 40 -0.76 1.37 -1.12
N ALA A 41 -2.06 1.23 -0.83
CA ALA A 41 -2.90 2.40 -0.48
C ALA A 41 -2.36 3.18 0.72
N MET A 42 -1.86 2.49 1.76
CA MET A 42 -1.27 3.15 2.93
C MET A 42 0.05 3.85 2.57
N VAL A 43 0.89 3.20 1.75
CA VAL A 43 2.14 3.79 1.25
C VAL A 43 1.85 5.06 0.44
N GLU A 44 0.87 5.02 -0.45
CA GLU A 44 0.47 6.19 -1.25
C GLU A 44 -0.13 7.31 -0.39
N SER A 45 -0.88 6.99 0.67
CA SER A 45 -1.33 8.00 1.65
C SER A 45 -0.16 8.65 2.38
N ALA A 46 0.87 7.88 2.74
CA ALA A 46 2.10 8.46 3.29
C ALA A 46 2.84 9.34 2.27
N CYS A 47 2.83 9.00 0.98
CA CYS A 47 3.36 9.86 -0.07
C CYS A 47 2.57 11.17 -0.20
N MET A 48 1.24 11.15 -0.05
CA MET A 48 0.43 12.38 0.00
C MET A 48 0.80 13.26 1.20
N MET A 49 1.07 12.65 2.36
CA MET A 49 1.56 13.36 3.54
C MET A 49 2.94 14.00 3.28
N LEU A 50 3.85 13.27 2.62
CA LEU A 50 5.16 13.81 2.24
C LEU A 50 5.02 15.00 1.28
N ASP A 51 4.13 14.94 0.29
CA ASP A 51 3.86 16.08 -0.59
C ASP A 51 3.35 17.30 0.19
N PHE A 52 2.54 17.06 1.23
CA PHE A 52 1.94 18.09 2.07
C PHE A 52 2.95 18.81 2.98
N ILE A 53 4.03 18.14 3.37
CA ILE A 53 5.08 18.70 4.23
C ILE A 53 6.34 19.11 3.45
N ASP A 54 6.20 19.34 2.14
CA ASP A 54 7.27 19.77 1.23
C ASP A 54 8.43 18.77 1.04
N GLU A 55 8.12 17.47 1.12
CA GLU A 55 9.06 16.35 0.89
C GLU A 55 8.78 15.64 -0.44
N GLN A 56 8.48 16.40 -1.50
CA GLN A 56 7.97 15.86 -2.78
C GLN A 56 8.98 14.92 -3.47
N GLU A 57 10.30 15.15 -3.36
CA GLU A 57 11.29 14.26 -3.97
C GLU A 57 11.36 12.90 -3.27
N ILE A 58 11.16 12.85 -1.93
CA ILE A 58 11.04 11.58 -1.20
C ILE A 58 9.77 10.84 -1.66
N ALA A 59 8.64 11.54 -1.72
CA ALA A 59 7.37 10.98 -2.17
C ALA A 59 7.47 10.41 -3.59
N LYS A 60 8.10 11.15 -4.51
CA LYS A 60 8.33 10.74 -5.89
C LYS A 60 9.19 9.49 -6.01
N ASN A 61 10.24 9.37 -5.21
CA ASN A 61 11.09 8.16 -5.18
C ASN A 61 10.29 6.94 -4.72
N ILE A 62 9.47 7.08 -3.66
CA ILE A 62 8.61 6.00 -3.17
C ILE A 62 7.56 5.60 -4.20
N ARG A 63 6.86 6.56 -4.80
CA ARG A 63 5.86 6.29 -5.86
C ARG A 63 6.47 5.61 -7.07
N LYS A 64 7.67 6.02 -7.47
CA LYS A 64 8.41 5.38 -8.56
C LYS A 64 8.71 3.92 -8.21
N ALA A 65 9.19 3.64 -7.00
CA ALA A 65 9.45 2.28 -6.53
C ALA A 65 8.17 1.42 -6.53
N VAL A 66 7.05 1.94 -6.03
CA VAL A 66 5.73 1.28 -6.08
C VAL A 66 5.33 0.98 -7.52
N ALA A 67 5.43 1.97 -8.41
CA ALA A 67 5.08 1.81 -9.82
C ALA A 67 5.93 0.74 -10.51
N GLU A 68 7.24 0.70 -10.25
CA GLU A 68 8.14 -0.32 -10.81
C GLU A 68 7.78 -1.73 -10.34
N VAL A 69 7.45 -1.94 -9.06
CA VAL A 69 7.01 -3.25 -8.54
C VAL A 69 5.70 -3.69 -9.19
N VAL A 70 4.74 -2.78 -9.32
CA VAL A 70 3.44 -3.06 -9.93
C VAL A 70 3.60 -3.38 -11.42
N LEU A 71 4.44 -2.63 -12.15
CA LEU A 71 4.73 -2.85 -13.57
C LEU A 71 5.47 -4.16 -13.83
N ASP A 72 6.44 -4.53 -12.98
CA ASP A 72 7.15 -5.82 -13.09
C ASP A 72 6.19 -7.01 -12.88
N GLY A 73 5.14 -6.83 -12.08
CA GLY A 73 4.04 -7.79 -11.93
C GLY A 73 4.41 -9.12 -11.26
N LYS A 74 5.67 -9.27 -10.81
CA LYS A 74 6.18 -10.47 -10.12
C LYS A 74 5.72 -10.59 -8.66
N VAL A 75 5.52 -9.46 -7.98
CA VAL A 75 5.07 -9.42 -6.59
C VAL A 75 3.66 -8.86 -6.57
N LYS A 76 2.68 -9.71 -6.24
CA LYS A 76 1.25 -9.38 -6.26
C LYS A 76 0.59 -9.94 -5.01
N THR A 77 0.01 -9.09 -4.18
CA THR A 77 -0.88 -9.53 -3.10
C THR A 77 -2.14 -10.19 -3.66
N TYR A 78 -2.91 -10.87 -2.80
CA TYR A 78 -4.02 -11.71 -3.26
C TYR A 78 -5.04 -10.96 -4.14
N ASP A 79 -5.31 -9.69 -3.81
CA ASP A 79 -6.23 -8.81 -4.53
C ASP A 79 -5.69 -8.46 -5.92
N MET A 80 -4.38 -8.20 -6.04
CA MET A 80 -3.70 -7.97 -7.33
C MET A 80 -3.66 -9.24 -8.18
N ALA A 81 -3.51 -10.40 -7.54
CA ALA A 81 -3.50 -11.71 -8.21
C ALA A 81 -4.90 -12.23 -8.56
N LYS A 82 -5.98 -11.48 -8.24
CA LYS A 82 -7.39 -11.88 -8.41
C LYS A 82 -7.73 -13.19 -7.69
N MET A 83 -7.09 -13.43 -6.55
CA MET A 83 -7.33 -14.57 -5.68
C MET A 83 -8.30 -14.19 -4.55
N THR A 84 -8.90 -15.18 -3.89
CA THR A 84 -9.68 -14.93 -2.66
C THR A 84 -8.72 -14.84 -1.48
N GLY A 85 -8.81 -13.78 -0.68
CA GLY A 85 -8.01 -13.63 0.54
C GLY A 85 -8.38 -14.70 1.57
N LYS A 86 -7.53 -15.72 1.67
CA LYS A 86 -7.57 -16.83 2.62
C LYS A 86 -6.19 -16.98 3.25
N ALA A 87 -6.09 -17.65 4.40
CA ALA A 87 -4.83 -17.82 5.11
C ALA A 87 -3.76 -18.55 4.27
N ASP A 88 -4.18 -19.43 3.36
CA ASP A 88 -3.30 -20.22 2.48
C ASP A 88 -2.91 -19.52 1.16
N VAL A 89 -3.33 -18.26 0.96
CA VAL A 89 -3.17 -17.60 -0.35
C VAL A 89 -1.71 -17.34 -0.72
N VAL A 90 -0.84 -17.21 0.29
CA VAL A 90 0.60 -17.04 0.12
C VAL A 90 1.24 -18.34 -0.40
N GLU A 91 0.84 -19.48 0.15
CA GLU A 91 1.27 -20.81 -0.33
C GLU A 91 0.83 -21.06 -1.79
N LYS A 92 -0.30 -20.46 -2.17
CA LYS A 92 -0.85 -20.49 -3.53
C LYS A 92 -0.23 -19.45 -4.47
N GLY A 93 0.80 -18.72 -4.05
CA GLY A 93 1.61 -17.86 -4.90
C GLY A 93 1.33 -16.35 -4.78
N ALA A 94 0.41 -15.90 -3.94
CA ALA A 94 0.29 -14.48 -3.64
C ALA A 94 1.47 -14.00 -2.76
N ALA A 95 1.82 -12.73 -2.89
CA ALA A 95 2.75 -12.08 -1.98
C ALA A 95 2.07 -11.78 -0.64
N SER A 96 2.82 -11.89 0.46
CA SER A 96 2.44 -11.33 1.75
C SER A 96 2.60 -9.81 1.75
N THR A 97 1.99 -9.13 2.73
CA THR A 97 2.16 -7.69 2.98
C THR A 97 3.63 -7.33 3.12
N ILE A 98 4.38 -8.12 3.90
CA ILE A 98 5.83 -7.91 4.11
C ILE A 98 6.61 -8.10 2.81
N LYS A 99 6.28 -9.12 2.00
CA LYS A 99 6.95 -9.35 0.72
C LYS A 99 6.71 -8.19 -0.26
N MET A 100 5.51 -7.61 -0.28
CA MET A 100 5.23 -6.41 -1.07
C MET A 100 6.04 -5.20 -0.57
N ALA A 101 6.05 -4.94 0.74
CA ALA A 101 6.85 -3.86 1.33
C ALA A 101 8.35 -4.00 1.00
N ASN A 102 8.93 -5.18 1.17
CA ASN A 102 10.33 -5.43 0.82
C ASN A 102 10.62 -5.25 -0.67
N ALA A 103 9.67 -5.62 -1.54
CA ALA A 103 9.82 -5.40 -2.97
C ALA A 103 9.85 -3.90 -3.32
N ILE A 104 9.03 -3.09 -2.64
CA ILE A 104 9.05 -1.62 -2.80
C ILE A 104 10.37 -1.06 -2.28
N ILE A 105 10.82 -1.47 -1.09
CA ILE A 105 12.10 -0.99 -0.50
C ILE A 105 13.28 -1.32 -1.41
N ALA A 106 13.30 -2.50 -2.04
CA ALA A 106 14.36 -2.90 -2.96
C ALA A 106 14.42 -2.09 -4.27
N LYS A 107 13.44 -1.20 -4.51
CA LYS A 107 13.36 -0.32 -5.67
C LYS A 107 13.59 1.16 -5.35
N LEU A 108 13.80 1.50 -4.07
CA LEU A 108 14.28 2.82 -3.63
C LEU A 108 15.75 2.98 -3.99
#